data_AF-A0A9D2X8I4-F1
#
_entry.id   AF-A0A9D2X8I4-F1
#
_cell.length_a   1.000
_cell.length_b   1.000
_cell.length_c   1.000
_cell.angle_alpha   90.00
_cell.angle_beta   90.00
_cell.angle_gamma   90.00
#
_symmetry.space_group_name_H-M   'P 1'
#
loop_
_entity.id
_entity.type
_entity.pdbx_description
1 polymer ?
#
loop_
_entity_poly.entity_id
_entity_poly.type
_entity_poly.pdbx_seq_one_letter_code
_entity_poly.pdbx_strand_id
1 'polypeptide(L)' 'MMMFFTTGVLGIIIGLSIAPPSMTMMITFMGVINVGLGAFFTFIFLTQVQKSPDKRKKKKKRD' A
#
# COMPACT_ATOMS: atom_id res chain seq x y z
N MET A 1 3.13 -2.32 -5.34
CA MET A 1 1.89 -2.32 -4.52
C MET A 1 1.77 -3.60 -3.73
N MET A 2 1.53 -4.76 -4.35
CA MET A 2 1.26 -6.02 -3.64
C MET A 2 2.23 -6.35 -2.48
N MET A 3 3.56 -6.28 -2.69
CA MET A 3 4.54 -6.51 -1.62
C MET A 3 4.42 -5.55 -0.43
N PHE A 4 4.09 -4.28 -0.63
CA PHE A 4 3.93 -3.30 0.46
C PHE A 4 2.72 -3.64 1.34
N PHE A 5 1.65 -4.17 0.74
CA PHE A 5 0.46 -4.58 1.48
C PHE A 5 0.71 -5.84 2.28
N THR A 6 1.34 -6.85 1.65
CA THR A 6 1.64 -8.11 2.32
C THR A 6 2.57 -7.90 3.50
N THR A 7 3.65 -7.13 3.33
CA THR A 7 4.59 -6.82 4.41
C THR A 7 3.95 -5.96 5.49
N GLY A 8 3.09 -5.00 5.13
CA GLY A 8 2.38 -4.15 6.09
C GLY A 8 1.41 -4.94 6.98
N VAL A 9 0.63 -5.85 6.39
CA VAL A 9 -0.29 -6.72 7.15
C VAL A 9 0.48 -7.67 8.07
N LEU A 10 1.56 -8.29 7.57
CA LEU A 10 2.45 -9.12 8.40
C LEU A 10 3.06 -8.35 9.57
N GLY A 11 3.50 -7.12 9.34
CA GLY A 11 4.04 -6.25 10.38
C GLY A 11 3.02 -5.91 11.48
N ILE A 12 1.75 -5.71 11.12
CA ILE A 12 0.67 -5.50 12.09
C ILE A 12 0.42 -6.77 12.92
N ILE A 13 0.35 -7.94 12.27
CA ILE A 13 0.11 -9.23 12.95
C ILE A 13 1.23 -9.54 13.94
N ILE A 14 2.49 -9.41 13.52
CA ILE A 14 3.65 -9.65 14.37
C ILE A 14 3.75 -8.57 15.46
N GLY A 15 3.44 -7.31 15.14
CA GLY A 15 3.40 -6.24 16.12
C GLY A 15 2.40 -6.49 17.24
N LEU A 16 1.20 -6.98 16.90
CA LEU A 16 0.14 -7.32 17.86
C LEU A 16 0.45 -8.58 18.68
N SER A 17 1.19 -9.56 18.14
CA SER A 17 1.53 -10.77 18.89
C SER A 17 2.61 -10.56 19.96
N ILE A 18 3.44 -9.53 19.80
CA ILE A 18 4.57 -9.24 20.70
C ILE A 18 4.28 -8.03 21.62
N ALA A 19 3.29 -7.20 21.28
CA ALA A 19 3.01 -5.97 22.00
C ALA A 19 2.48 -6.21 23.43
N PRO A 20 2.97 -5.43 24.42
CA PRO A 20 2.34 -5.40 25.74
C PRO A 20 0.92 -4.81 25.70
N PRO A 21 0.05 -5.14 26.68
CA PRO A 21 -1.35 -4.70 26.69
C PRO A 21 -1.55 -3.18 26.61
N SER A 22 -0.61 -2.40 27.18
CA SER A 22 -0.63 -0.94 27.16
C SER A 22 -0.42 -0.33 25.77
N MET A 23 0.28 -1.02 24.86
CA MET A 23 0.51 -0.56 23.48
C MET A 23 -0.46 -1.15 22.47
N THR A 24 -1.23 -2.17 22.86
CA THR A 24 -2.12 -2.91 21.94
C THR A 24 -3.13 -1.98 21.27
N MET A 25 -3.76 -1.07 22.02
CA MET A 25 -4.72 -0.09 21.48
C MET A 25 -4.09 0.86 20.47
N MET A 26 -2.87 1.35 20.76
CA MET A 26 -2.13 2.26 19.89
C MET A 26 -1.73 1.57 18.58
N ILE A 27 -1.19 0.35 18.67
CA ILE A 27 -0.77 -0.44 17.51
C ILE A 27 -1.98 -0.82 16.65
N THR A 28 -3.10 -1.18 17.29
CA THR A 28 -4.35 -1.47 16.58
C THR A 28 -4.84 -0.25 15.81
N PHE A 29 -4.85 0.93 16.44
CA PHE A 29 -5.26 2.18 15.78
C PHE A 29 -4.36 2.53 14.59
N MET A 30 -3.03 2.43 14.76
CA MET A 30 -2.06 2.64 13.69
C MET A 30 -2.18 1.60 12.57
N GLY A 31 -2.52 0.35 12.92
CA GLY A 31 -2.81 -0.72 11.97
C GLY A 31 -4.04 -0.43 11.12
N VAL A 32 -5.13 0.02 11.74
CA VAL A 32 -6.36 0.42 11.03
C VAL A 32 -6.10 1.57 10.06
N ILE A 33 -5.35 2.60 10.47
CA ILE A 33 -4.97 3.70 9.58
C ILE A 33 -4.16 3.18 8.38
N ASN A 34 -3.20 2.29 8.61
CA ASN A 34 -2.40 1.70 7.53
C ASN A 34 -3.25 0.87 6.56
N VAL A 35 -4.18 0.07 7.06
CA VAL A 35 -5.12 -0.71 6.22
C VAL A 35 -6.02 0.23 5.42
N GLY A 36 -6.52 1.31 6.03
CA GLY A 36 -7.34 2.31 5.35
C GLY A 36 -6.60 3.04 4.22
N LEU A 37 -5.39 3.51 4.49
CA LEU A 37 -4.52 4.12 3.48
C LEU A 37 -4.17 3.14 2.36
N GLY A 38 -3.90 1.88 2.72
CA GLY A 38 -3.71 0.81 1.76
C GLY A 38 -4.96 0.61 0.88
N ALA A 39 -6.13 0.44 1.47
CA ALA A 39 -7.36 0.25 0.72
C ALA A 39 -7.62 1.43 -0.23
N PHE A 40 -7.36 2.67 0.23
CA PHE A 40 -7.45 3.88 -0.58
C PHE A 40 -6.45 3.88 -1.75
N PHE A 41 -5.19 3.53 -1.54
CA PHE A 41 -4.21 3.44 -2.63
C PHE A 41 -4.52 2.32 -3.62
N THR A 42 -5.05 1.19 -3.15
CA THR A 42 -5.51 0.10 -4.03
C THR A 42 -6.70 0.55 -4.87
N PHE A 43 -7.66 1.25 -4.26
CA PHE A 43 -8.78 1.84 -4.97
C PHE A 43 -8.32 2.81 -6.06
N ILE A 44 -7.40 3.73 -5.72
CA ILE A 44 -6.79 4.65 -6.70
C ILE A 44 -6.06 3.87 -7.79
N PHE A 45 -5.29 2.82 -7.45
CA PHE A 45 -4.60 1.99 -8.44
C PHE A 45 -5.56 1.31 -9.43
N LEU A 46 -6.70 0.80 -8.94
CA LEU A 46 -7.71 0.13 -9.77
C LEU A 46 -8.55 1.10 -10.60
N THR A 47 -8.76 2.33 -10.12
CA THR A 47 -9.62 3.35 -10.77
C THR A 47 -8.87 4.33 -11.66
N GLN A 48 -7.53 4.28 -11.66
CA GLN A 48 -6.72 5.07 -12.59
C GLN A 48 -7.00 4.64 -14.03
N VAL A 49 -7.62 5.53 -14.82
CA VAL A 49 -7.66 5.40 -16.29
C VAL A 49 -6.22 5.35 -16.77
N GLN A 50 -5.82 4.24 -17.42
CA GLN A 50 -4.47 4.13 -17.96
C GLN A 50 -4.22 5.30 -18.90
N LYS A 51 -3.36 6.23 -18.46
CA LYS A 51 -2.93 7.35 -19.28
C LYS A 51 -2.10 6.74 -20.39
N SER A 52 -2.73 6.52 -21.56
CA SER A 52 -2.06 5.99 -22.74
C SER A 52 -0.76 6.77 -22.90
N PRO A 53 0.40 6.09 -22.97
CA PRO A 53 1.68 6.76 -22.95
C PRO A 53 1.67 7.81 -24.06
N ASP A 54 1.84 9.07 -23.67
CA ASP A 54 1.80 10.20 -24.58
C ASP A 54 2.69 9.87 -25.80
N LYS A 55 2.12 9.91 -27.01
CA LYS A 55 2.82 9.54 -28.24
C LYS A 55 4.11 10.37 -28.42
N ARG A 56 4.19 11.56 -27.79
CA ARG A 56 5.40 12.39 -27.75
C ARG A 56 6.56 11.81 -26.93
N LYS A 57 6.30 10.87 -26.00
CA LYS A 57 7.32 10.19 -25.19
C LYS A 57 7.75 8.82 -25.73
N LYS A 58 7.23 8.39 -26.89
CA LYS A 58 7.72 7.18 -27.56
C LYS A 58 9.14 7.47 -28.07
N LYS A 59 10.17 7.03 -27.33
CA LYS A 59 11.55 7.03 -27.83
C LYS A 59 11.55 6.29 -29.16
N LYS A 60 11.88 7.00 -30.24
CA LYS A 60 12.17 6.44 -31.56
C LYS A 60 13.23 5.37 -31.32
N LYS A 61 12.93 4.10 -31.61
CA LYS A 61 13.98 3.08 -31.73
C LYS A 61 14.94 3.62 -32.80
N ARG A 62 16.19 3.89 -32.43
CA ARG A 62 17.26 4.03 -33.42
C ARG A 62 17.60 2.62 -33.86
N ASP A 63 17.60 2.44 -35.18
CA ASP A 63 17.98 1.22 -35.88
C ASP A 63 19.41 0.79 -35.53
#